data_AF-A0A2D4I3S9-F1
#
_entry.id   AF-A0A2D4I3S9-F1
#
_cell.length_a   1.000
_cell.length_b   1.000
_cell.length_c   1.000
_cell.angle_alpha   90.00
_cell.angle_beta   90.00
_cell.angle_gamma   90.00
#
_symmetry.space_group_name_H-M   'P 1'
#
loop_
_entity.id
_entity.type
_entity.pdbx_description
1 polymer ?
#
loop_
_entity_poly.entity_id
_entity_poly.type
_entity_poly.pdbx_seq_one_letter_code
_entity_poly.pdbx_strand_id
1 'polypeptide(L)'
;VGRIFLQPEERFIRKKKKKAGSNAKNFTEGWVEFRDKRVAKLVAASLHNTPIGVRKRSRFHYDLWNIKYLNRFKWTHLSEQLAYERQVRQQRMRAEVSQAKRETNFYLQNVEKSKHFLKKDSQKEHAEKSWGFVQRCTEDEIQTSKGKKRLKQQLARSAEIQQKSQSNKSLLTKIFNIQQ
;
A
#
# COMPACT_ATOMS: atom_id res chain seq x y z
N VAL A 1 36.81 17.12 9.52
CA VAL A 1 35.75 16.09 9.69
C VAL A 1 35.22 15.72 8.31
N GLY A 2 34.87 14.45 8.07
CA GLY A 2 34.35 13.94 6.79
C GLY A 2 32.82 13.84 6.82
N ARG A 3 32.29 12.67 6.48
CA ARG A 3 30.84 12.40 6.49
C ARG A 3 30.28 12.23 7.90
N ILE A 4 29.02 12.63 8.08
CA ILE A 4 28.26 12.49 9.33
C ILE A 4 26.91 11.88 9.01
N PHE A 5 26.54 10.82 9.73
CA PHE A 5 25.22 10.19 9.63
C PHE A 5 24.65 10.08 11.03
N LEU A 6 23.39 10.48 11.18
CA LEU A 6 22.67 10.39 12.45
C LEU A 6 21.41 9.56 12.22
N GLN A 7 21.27 8.47 12.97
CA GLN A 7 20.08 7.63 12.95
C GLN A 7 18.95 8.39 13.64
N PRO A 8 17.89 8.80 12.92
CA PRO A 8 16.73 9.39 13.56
C PRO A 8 16.03 8.33 14.43
N GLU A 9 15.44 8.78 15.53
CA GLU A 9 14.57 7.91 16.33
C GLU A 9 13.43 7.31 15.49
N GLU A 10 12.93 6.15 15.94
CA GLU A 10 11.85 5.48 15.25
C GLU A 10 10.61 6.37 15.14
N ARG A 11 9.91 6.30 14.00
CA ARG A 11 8.72 7.10 13.72
C ARG A 11 7.64 6.95 14.79
N PHE A 12 7.48 5.77 15.37
CA PHE A 12 6.51 5.52 16.44
C PHE A 12 6.85 6.31 17.72
N ILE A 13 8.10 6.25 18.17
CA ILE A 13 8.60 7.00 19.34
C ILE A 13 8.43 8.50 19.12
N ARG A 14 8.80 8.99 17.93
CA ARG A 14 8.63 10.41 17.57
C ARG A 14 7.17 10.85 17.58
N LYS A 15 6.25 10.03 17.06
CA LYS A 15 4.81 10.30 17.10
C LYS A 15 4.30 10.40 18.54
N LYS A 16 4.74 9.49 19.42
CA LYS A 16 4.39 9.51 20.85
C LYS A 16 4.88 10.78 21.54
N LYS A 17 6.14 11.19 21.29
CA LYS A 17 6.70 12.45 21.83
C LYS A 17 5.97 13.69 21.33
N LYS A 18 5.64 13.74 20.04
CA LYS A 18 4.88 14.83 19.46
C LYS A 18 3.48 14.94 20.10
N LYS A 19 2.83 13.80 20.34
CA LYS A 19 1.54 13.75 21.06
C LYS A 19 1.67 14.25 22.51
N ALA A 20 2.81 14.00 23.15
CA ALA A 20 3.13 14.53 24.47
C ALA A 20 3.62 16.00 24.46
N GLY A 21 3.55 16.70 23.32
CA GLY A 21 3.92 18.12 23.20
C GLY A 21 5.40 18.40 22.92
N SER A 22 6.24 17.37 22.79
CA SER A 22 7.67 17.55 22.48
C SER A 22 7.94 17.56 20.97
N ASN A 23 8.55 18.64 20.48
CA ASN A 23 9.02 18.77 19.09
C ASN A 23 10.52 18.48 18.92
N ALA A 24 11.19 17.98 19.97
CA ALA A 24 12.61 17.69 19.92
C ALA A 24 12.92 16.58 18.89
N LYS A 25 13.84 16.86 17.96
CA LYS A 25 14.36 15.86 17.03
C LYS A 25 15.52 15.15 17.71
N ASN A 26 15.24 13.99 18.29
CA ASN A 26 16.29 13.15 18.87
C ASN A 26 16.83 12.17 17.84
N PHE A 27 18.11 11.83 17.99
CA PHE A 27 18.80 10.79 17.26
C PHE A 27 19.14 9.68 18.24
N THR A 28 19.07 8.42 17.79
CA THR A 28 19.43 7.28 18.63
C THR A 28 20.93 7.07 18.62
N GLU A 29 21.54 7.18 17.45
CA GLU A 29 22.95 6.87 17.21
C GLU A 29 23.50 7.75 16.10
N GLY A 30 24.83 7.80 15.98
CA GLY A 30 25.50 8.59 14.96
C GLY A 30 26.89 8.07 14.62
N TRP A 31 27.29 8.26 13.36
CA TRP A 31 28.59 7.90 12.83
C TRP A 31 29.26 9.14 12.25
N VAL A 32 30.51 9.35 12.63
CA VAL A 32 31.34 10.46 12.15
C VAL A 32 32.60 9.87 11.54
N GLU A 33 32.84 10.20 10.28
CA GLU A 33 34.06 9.83 9.59
C GLU A 33 35.13 10.91 9.78
N PHE A 34 36.34 10.49 10.11
CA PHE A 34 37.51 11.34 10.16
C PHE A 34 38.46 10.98 9.02
N ARG A 35 39.12 12.00 8.45
CA ARG A 35 40.16 11.80 7.43
C ARG A 35 41.37 11.09 8.03
N ASP A 36 41.74 11.46 9.25
CA ASP A 36 42.90 10.93 9.97
C ASP A 36 42.51 10.08 11.18
N LYS A 37 43.02 8.84 11.23
CA LYS A 37 42.79 7.92 12.37
C LYS A 37 43.34 8.45 13.70
N ARG A 38 44.40 9.28 13.65
CA ARG A 38 45.01 9.89 14.85
C ARG A 38 44.03 10.85 15.52
N VAL A 39 43.41 11.72 14.72
CA VAL A 39 42.39 12.67 15.18
C VAL A 39 41.18 11.91 15.71
N ALA A 40 40.74 10.87 15.01
CA ALA A 40 39.60 10.05 15.47
C ALA A 40 39.84 9.43 16.85
N LYS A 41 41.03 8.87 17.08
CA LYS A 41 41.42 8.29 18.38
C LYS A 41 41.50 9.35 19.47
N LEU A 42 42.11 10.50 19.18
CA LEU A 42 42.22 11.61 20.14
C LEU A 42 40.83 12.13 20.54
N VAL A 43 39.95 12.37 19.56
CA VAL A 43 38.58 12.84 19.81
C VAL A 43 37.80 11.82 20.61
N ALA A 44 37.88 10.54 20.27
CA ALA A 44 37.21 9.49 21.04
C ALA A 44 37.73 9.43 22.49
N ALA A 45 39.05 9.46 22.71
CA ALA A 45 39.62 9.44 24.06
C ALA A 45 39.30 10.71 24.87
N SER A 46 39.27 11.87 24.23
CA SER A 46 39.03 13.15 24.91
C SER A 46 37.56 13.43 25.18
N LEU A 47 36.65 13.05 24.28
CA LEU A 47 35.23 13.36 24.42
C LEU A 47 34.46 12.25 25.13
N HIS A 48 34.90 10.98 25.06
CA HIS A 48 34.17 9.89 25.70
C HIS A 48 34.02 10.14 27.22
N ASN A 49 32.79 10.01 27.72
CA ASN A 49 32.37 10.24 29.10
C ASN A 49 32.57 11.68 29.61
N THR A 50 32.66 12.66 28.72
CA THR A 50 32.69 14.09 29.10
C THR A 50 31.29 14.71 28.99
N PRO A 51 30.95 15.71 29.82
CA PRO A 51 29.66 16.39 29.72
C PRO A 51 29.52 17.15 28.40
N ILE A 52 28.35 17.03 27.76
CA ILE A 52 28.05 17.72 26.49
C ILE A 52 27.94 19.23 26.69
N GLY A 53 27.28 19.66 27.76
CA GLY A 53 26.94 21.05 28.00
C GLY A 53 27.79 21.70 29.09
N VAL A 54 28.59 22.70 28.72
CA VAL A 54 29.28 23.60 29.68
C VAL A 54 28.32 24.56 30.40
N ARG A 55 27.16 24.85 29.82
CA ARG A 55 26.18 25.80 30.37
C ARG A 55 25.09 25.08 31.15
N LYS A 56 24.83 25.52 32.40
CA LYS A 56 23.80 24.94 33.29
C LYS A 56 22.38 24.97 32.73
N ARG A 57 22.06 25.94 31.87
CA ARG A 57 20.73 26.06 31.21
C ARG A 57 20.65 25.30 29.87
N SER A 58 21.70 24.59 29.47
CA SER A 58 21.67 23.79 28.23
C SER A 58 20.79 22.57 28.41
N ARG A 59 20.04 22.20 27.36
CA ARG A 59 19.23 20.97 27.33
C ARG A 59 20.05 19.72 27.63
N PHE A 60 21.32 19.73 27.26
CA PHE A 60 22.23 18.59 27.36
C PHE A 60 23.23 18.74 28.52
N HIS A 61 22.89 19.53 29.55
CA HIS A 61 23.81 19.81 30.65
C HIS A 61 24.17 18.55 31.45
N TYR A 62 23.21 17.68 31.70
CA TYR A 62 23.39 16.43 32.43
C TYR A 62 23.80 15.24 31.55
N ASP A 63 23.82 15.43 30.22
CA ASP A 63 24.12 14.38 29.28
C ASP A 63 25.64 14.27 29.06
N LEU A 64 26.13 13.04 28.99
CA LEU A 64 27.52 12.72 28.70
C LEU A 64 27.69 12.30 27.23
N TRP A 65 28.83 12.64 26.65
CA TRP A 65 29.26 12.12 25.36
C TRP A 65 29.55 10.62 25.46
N ASN A 66 28.86 9.81 24.67
CA ASN A 66 29.20 8.39 24.49
C ASN A 66 29.69 8.16 23.05
N ILE A 67 31.01 8.21 22.85
CA ILE A 67 31.65 8.02 21.55
C ILE A 67 32.68 6.90 21.64
N LYS A 68 32.77 6.07 20.60
CA LYS A 68 33.77 5.00 20.48
C LYS A 68 34.48 5.07 19.13
N TYR A 69 35.79 4.89 19.13
CA TYR A 69 36.55 4.71 17.88
C TYR A 69 36.40 3.27 17.36
N LEU A 70 36.06 3.13 16.08
CA LEU A 70 35.94 1.84 15.40
C LEU A 70 37.17 1.61 14.50
N ASN A 71 37.96 0.59 14.83
CA ASN A 71 39.15 0.27 14.05
C ASN A 71 38.78 -0.43 12.74
N ARG A 72 39.51 -0.13 11.65
CA ARG A 72 39.30 -0.70 10.30
C ARG A 72 37.87 -0.55 9.75
N PHE A 73 37.06 0.32 10.34
CA PHE A 73 35.71 0.58 9.90
C PHE A 73 35.71 1.68 8.83
N LYS A 74 35.04 1.43 7.72
CA LYS A 74 34.88 2.37 6.61
C LYS A 74 33.41 2.69 6.42
N TRP A 75 33.12 3.87 5.88
CA TRP A 75 31.75 4.30 5.60
C TRP A 75 30.98 3.34 4.69
N THR A 76 31.67 2.67 3.77
CA THR A 76 31.07 1.67 2.87
C THR A 76 30.39 0.55 3.65
N HIS A 77 31.02 0.06 4.73
CA HIS A 77 30.46 -0.99 5.58
C HIS A 77 29.17 -0.50 6.27
N LEU A 78 29.12 0.77 6.70
CA LEU A 78 27.93 1.37 7.29
C LEU A 78 26.78 1.42 6.28
N SER A 79 27.04 1.95 5.09
CA SER A 79 26.02 2.08 4.05
C SER A 79 25.51 0.72 3.57
N GLU A 80 26.40 -0.26 3.45
CA GLU A 80 26.07 -1.62 3.06
C GLU A 80 25.19 -2.30 4.10
N GLN A 81 25.60 -2.27 5.37
CA GLN A 81 24.81 -2.81 6.47
C GLN A 81 23.42 -2.15 6.56
N LEU A 82 23.36 -0.82 6.45
CA LEU A 82 22.09 -0.09 6.49
C LEU A 82 21.18 -0.43 5.31
N ALA A 83 21.74 -0.58 4.11
CA ALA A 83 21.00 -1.00 2.92
C ALA A 83 20.46 -2.42 3.09
N TYR A 84 21.30 -3.33 3.58
CA TYR A 84 20.94 -4.72 3.86
C TYR A 84 19.80 -4.81 4.88
N GLU A 85 19.92 -4.15 6.03
CA GLU A 85 18.88 -4.14 7.07
C GLU A 85 17.55 -3.59 6.54
N ARG A 86 17.59 -2.51 5.75
CA ARG A 86 16.39 -1.96 5.10
C ARG A 86 15.77 -2.96 4.14
N GLN A 87 16.58 -3.64 3.32
CA GLN A 87 16.11 -4.64 2.37
C GLN A 87 15.49 -5.84 3.08
N VAL A 88 16.16 -6.38 4.10
CA VAL A 88 15.64 -7.49 4.92
C VAL A 88 14.30 -7.12 5.56
N ARG A 89 14.20 -5.93 6.17
CA ARG A 89 12.94 -5.45 6.75
C ARG A 89 11.85 -5.33 5.69
N GLN A 90 12.14 -4.76 4.53
CA GLN A 90 11.16 -4.65 3.45
C GLN A 90 10.71 -6.01 2.92
N GLN A 91 11.63 -6.96 2.77
CA GLN A 91 11.30 -8.31 2.33
C GLN A 91 10.41 -9.04 3.35
N ARG A 92 10.72 -8.94 4.65
CA ARG A 92 9.87 -9.50 5.72
C ARG A 92 8.46 -8.91 5.68
N MET A 93 8.32 -7.59 5.62
CA MET A 93 7.00 -6.96 5.52
C MET A 93 6.25 -7.37 4.25
N ARG A 94 6.93 -7.51 3.11
CA ARG A 94 6.29 -8.01 1.87
C ARG A 94 5.81 -9.44 2.02
N ALA A 95 6.59 -10.31 2.65
CA ALA A 95 6.21 -11.69 2.90
C ALA A 95 4.96 -11.75 3.81
N GLU A 96 4.95 -11.02 4.91
CA GLU A 96 3.80 -10.91 5.83
C GLU A 96 2.54 -10.41 5.11
N VAL A 97 2.66 -9.34 4.31
CA VAL A 97 1.54 -8.82 3.51
C VAL A 97 1.07 -9.84 2.48
N SER A 98 1.98 -10.57 1.84
CA SER A 98 1.63 -11.59 0.86
C SER A 98 0.90 -12.78 1.49
N GLN A 99 1.28 -13.16 2.71
CA GLN A 99 0.63 -14.20 3.48
C GLN A 99 -0.79 -13.78 3.87
N ALA A 100 -0.96 -12.61 4.47
CA ALA A 100 -2.28 -12.09 4.83
C ALA A 100 -3.22 -11.97 3.62
N LYS A 101 -2.68 -11.53 2.46
CA LYS A 101 -3.45 -11.49 1.20
C LYS A 101 -3.85 -12.88 0.73
N ARG A 102 -2.96 -13.87 0.81
CA ARG A 102 -3.26 -15.25 0.41
C ARG A 102 -4.38 -15.84 1.26
N GLU A 103 -4.29 -15.68 2.59
CA GLU A 103 -5.32 -16.14 3.54
C GLU A 103 -6.67 -15.44 3.29
N THR A 104 -6.65 -14.12 3.10
CA THR A 104 -7.87 -13.34 2.79
C THR A 104 -8.51 -13.78 1.47
N ASN A 105 -7.71 -13.93 0.41
CA ASN A 105 -8.20 -14.36 -0.90
C ASN A 105 -8.77 -15.77 -0.84
N PHE A 106 -8.12 -16.67 -0.09
CA PHE A 106 -8.62 -18.02 0.13
C PHE A 106 -9.99 -18.02 0.83
N TYR A 107 -10.16 -17.19 1.86
CA TYR A 107 -11.44 -17.03 2.54
C TYR A 107 -12.53 -16.52 1.59
N LEU A 108 -12.25 -15.46 0.82
CA LEU A 108 -13.20 -14.90 -0.16
C LEU A 108 -13.64 -15.93 -1.19
N GLN A 109 -12.68 -16.68 -1.77
CA GLN A 109 -12.98 -17.74 -2.73
C GLN A 109 -13.87 -18.83 -2.13
N ASN A 110 -13.64 -19.21 -0.86
CA ASN A 110 -14.46 -20.23 -0.21
C ASN A 110 -15.88 -19.72 0.09
N VAL A 111 -16.03 -18.47 0.52
CA VAL A 111 -17.35 -17.85 0.73
C VAL A 111 -18.13 -17.75 -0.59
N GLU A 112 -17.48 -17.35 -1.68
CA GLU A 112 -18.09 -17.32 -3.01
C GLU A 112 -18.52 -18.70 -3.50
N LYS A 113 -17.65 -19.71 -3.33
CA LYS A 113 -17.98 -21.11 -3.63
C LYS A 113 -19.19 -21.57 -2.83
N SER A 114 -19.22 -21.37 -1.52
CA SER A 114 -20.36 -21.74 -0.66
C SER A 114 -21.65 -21.05 -1.09
N LYS A 115 -21.62 -19.75 -1.40
CA LYS A 115 -22.79 -19.03 -1.93
C LYS A 115 -23.28 -19.59 -3.26
N HIS A 116 -22.36 -20.00 -4.13
CA HIS A 116 -22.68 -20.59 -5.42
C HIS A 116 -23.27 -22.00 -5.27
N PHE A 117 -22.76 -22.81 -4.33
CA PHE A 117 -23.36 -24.11 -3.99
C PHE A 117 -24.78 -23.94 -3.45
N LEU A 118 -25.00 -23.04 -2.48
CA LEU A 118 -26.35 -22.75 -1.94
C LEU A 118 -27.36 -22.32 -3.02
N LYS A 119 -26.94 -21.47 -3.97
CA LYS A 119 -27.79 -21.07 -5.10
C LYS A 119 -28.12 -22.23 -6.05
N LYS A 120 -27.17 -23.13 -6.28
CA LYS A 120 -27.40 -24.32 -7.10
C LYS A 120 -28.34 -25.29 -6.43
N ASP A 121 -28.18 -25.50 -5.13
CA ASP A 121 -29.03 -26.42 -4.37
C ASP A 121 -30.47 -25.89 -4.30
N SER A 122 -30.68 -24.58 -4.08
CA SER A 122 -32.03 -24.01 -4.16
C SER A 122 -32.65 -24.09 -5.55
N GLN A 123 -31.87 -23.92 -6.63
CA GLN A 123 -32.35 -24.12 -8.00
C GLN A 123 -32.70 -25.58 -8.29
N LYS A 124 -31.93 -26.54 -7.76
CA LYS A 124 -32.22 -27.97 -7.86
C LYS A 124 -33.48 -28.34 -7.08
N GLU A 125 -33.66 -27.86 -5.86
CA GLU A 125 -34.90 -28.08 -5.10
C GLU A 125 -36.13 -27.52 -5.83
N HIS A 126 -36.01 -26.35 -6.47
CA HIS A 126 -37.07 -25.81 -7.32
C HIS A 126 -37.31 -26.65 -8.59
N ALA A 127 -36.26 -27.22 -9.17
CA ALA A 127 -36.36 -28.12 -10.34
C ALA A 127 -36.89 -29.52 -9.97
N GLU A 128 -36.62 -30.02 -8.77
CA GLU A 128 -37.12 -31.31 -8.27
C GLU A 128 -38.60 -31.23 -7.85
N LYS A 129 -39.06 -30.08 -7.33
CA LYS A 129 -40.49 -29.81 -7.12
C LYS A 129 -41.28 -29.68 -8.43
N SER A 130 -40.61 -29.32 -9.51
CA SER A 130 -41.15 -29.42 -10.87
C SER A 130 -40.98 -30.85 -11.36
N TRP A 131 -41.96 -31.72 -11.11
CA TRP A 131 -42.03 -33.05 -11.73
C TRP A 131 -41.55 -32.98 -13.18
N GLY A 132 -40.53 -33.76 -13.53
CA GLY A 132 -39.64 -33.61 -14.69
C GLY A 132 -40.26 -33.77 -16.08
N PHE A 133 -41.54 -33.43 -16.25
CA PHE A 133 -42.16 -33.30 -17.56
C PHE A 133 -41.93 -31.88 -18.08
N VAL A 134 -40.72 -31.61 -18.54
CA VAL A 134 -40.48 -30.43 -19.39
C VAL A 134 -41.06 -30.77 -20.76
N GLN A 135 -42.31 -30.37 -20.99
CA GLN A 135 -42.92 -30.43 -22.31
C GLN A 135 -41.97 -29.74 -23.30
N ARG A 136 -41.57 -30.43 -24.37
CA ARG A 136 -40.76 -29.81 -25.43
C ARG A 136 -41.50 -28.59 -25.94
N CYS A 137 -40.84 -27.43 -25.92
CA CYS A 137 -41.41 -26.20 -26.47
C CYS A 137 -41.86 -26.46 -27.90
N THR A 138 -43.09 -26.03 -28.20
CA THR A 138 -43.65 -26.16 -29.54
C THR A 138 -42.86 -25.26 -30.51
N GLU A 139 -42.79 -25.61 -31.80
CA GLU A 139 -42.02 -24.85 -32.81
C GLU A 139 -42.35 -23.34 -32.80
N ASP A 140 -43.62 -23.00 -32.56
CA ASP A 140 -44.11 -21.61 -32.42
C ASP A 140 -43.54 -20.88 -31.19
N GLU A 141 -43.36 -21.57 -30.06
CA GLU A 141 -42.73 -21.00 -28.86
C GLU A 141 -41.22 -20.77 -29.07
N ILE A 142 -40.57 -21.65 -29.83
CA ILE A 142 -39.16 -21.50 -30.19
C ILE A 142 -38.98 -20.29 -31.11
N GLN A 143 -39.86 -20.11 -32.10
CA GLN A 143 -39.82 -18.97 -33.02
C GLN A 143 -40.12 -17.64 -32.31
N THR A 144 -41.14 -17.60 -31.44
CA THR A 144 -41.47 -16.39 -30.67
C THR A 144 -40.40 -16.04 -29.63
N SER A 145 -39.77 -17.02 -28.97
CA SER A 145 -38.68 -16.76 -28.03
C SER A 145 -37.41 -16.25 -28.72
N LYS A 146 -37.05 -16.81 -29.89
CA LYS A 146 -35.96 -16.31 -30.75
C LYS A 146 -36.27 -14.91 -31.26
N GLY A 147 -37.52 -14.63 -31.65
CA GLY A 147 -38.01 -13.31 -32.04
C GLY A 147 -37.86 -12.28 -30.93
N LYS A 148 -38.34 -12.58 -29.71
CA LYS A 148 -38.18 -11.73 -28.52
C LYS A 148 -36.71 -11.47 -28.18
N LYS A 149 -35.84 -12.49 -28.30
CA LYS A 149 -34.38 -12.33 -28.09
C LYS A 149 -33.74 -11.38 -29.10
N ARG A 150 -34.10 -11.51 -30.38
CA ARG A 150 -33.66 -10.60 -31.44
C ARG A 150 -34.16 -9.17 -31.21
N LEU A 151 -35.43 -9.01 -30.85
CA LEU A 151 -36.02 -7.71 -30.53
C LEU A 151 -35.29 -7.03 -29.36
N LYS A 152 -34.95 -7.80 -28.32
CA LYS A 152 -34.20 -7.30 -27.16
C LYS A 152 -32.77 -6.86 -27.53
N GLN A 153 -32.11 -7.60 -28.41
CA GLN A 153 -30.80 -7.19 -28.96
C GLN A 153 -30.89 -5.94 -29.83
N GLN A 154 -31.96 -5.80 -30.64
CA GLN A 154 -32.20 -4.60 -31.45
C GLN A 154 -32.51 -3.37 -30.58
N LEU A 155 -33.31 -3.54 -29.52
CA LEU A 155 -33.58 -2.49 -28.54
C LEU A 155 -32.31 -2.08 -27.78
N ALA A 156 -31.45 -3.02 -27.40
CA ALA A 156 -30.17 -2.72 -26.78
C ALA A 156 -29.23 -1.95 -27.73
N ARG A 157 -29.12 -2.39 -29.00
CA ARG A 157 -28.32 -1.68 -30.02
C ARG A 157 -28.86 -0.28 -30.31
N SER A 158 -30.18 -0.12 -30.43
CA SER A 158 -30.79 1.20 -30.67
C SER A 158 -30.61 2.15 -29.48
N ALA A 159 -30.73 1.65 -28.25
CA ALA A 159 -30.42 2.43 -27.05
C ALA A 159 -28.93 2.86 -27.00
N GLU A 160 -28.02 1.98 -27.42
CA GLU A 160 -26.58 2.28 -27.53
C GLU A 160 -26.29 3.36 -28.59
N ILE A 161 -26.96 3.29 -29.74
CA ILE A 161 -26.87 4.30 -30.81
C ILE A 161 -27.46 5.63 -30.33
N GLN A 162 -28.57 5.60 -29.59
CA GLN A 162 -29.22 6.81 -29.08
C GLN A 162 -28.36 7.50 -28.00
N GLN A 163 -27.72 6.75 -27.10
CA GLN A 163 -26.72 7.24 -26.15
C GLN A 163 -25.54 7.92 -26.87
N LYS A 164 -24.97 7.27 -27.90
CA LYS A 164 -23.89 7.84 -28.74
C LYS A 164 -24.33 9.08 -29.53
N SER A 165 -25.60 9.18 -29.91
CA SER A 165 -26.13 10.39 -30.57
C SER A 165 -26.31 11.55 -29.60
N GLN A 166 -26.72 11.28 -28.35
CA GLN A 166 -26.90 12.31 -27.31
C GLN A 166 -25.57 12.95 -26.91
N SER A 167 -24.47 12.19 -26.87
CA SER A 167 -23.12 12.76 -26.64
C SER A 167 -22.68 13.71 -27.75
N ASN A 168 -23.22 13.57 -28.96
CA ASN A 168 -22.91 14.41 -30.11
C ASN A 168 -23.90 15.59 -30.27
N LYS A 169 -25.03 15.62 -29.54
CA LYS A 169 -26.01 16.72 -29.62
C LYS A 169 -25.42 18.06 -29.17
N SER A 170 -24.59 18.06 -28.12
CA SER A 170 -23.94 19.28 -27.61
C SER A 170 -22.84 19.83 -28.56
N LEU A 171 -22.27 18.96 -29.40
CA LEU A 171 -21.34 19.35 -30.47
C LEU A 171 -22.11 19.89 -31.68
N LEU A 172 -23.21 19.24 -32.07
CA LEU A 172 -24.03 19.69 -33.19
C LEU A 172 -24.76 21.01 -32.92
N THR A 173 -25.23 21.28 -31.69
CA THR A 173 -25.79 22.59 -31.33
C THR A 173 -24.75 23.71 -31.40
N LYS A 174 -23.50 23.42 -31.01
CA LYS A 174 -22.38 24.37 -31.14
C LYS A 174 -21.95 24.61 -32.59
N ILE A 175 -22.05 23.60 -33.46
CA ILE A 175 -21.67 23.70 -34.87
C ILE A 175 -22.76 24.41 -35.69
N PHE A 176 -24.04 24.17 -35.41
CA PHE A 176 -25.13 24.66 -36.25
C PHE A 176 -25.80 25.94 -35.79
N ASN A 177 -25.62 26.39 -34.53
CA ASN A 177 -26.07 27.69 -33.99
C ASN A 177 -27.21 28.35 -34.80
N ILE A 178 -28.36 27.67 -34.89
CA ILE A 178 -29.53 28.18 -35.61
C ILE A 178 -30.23 29.15 -34.67
N GLN A 179 -30.06 30.45 -34.96
CA GLN A 179 -30.88 31.52 -34.43
C GLN A 179 -32.36 31.24 -34.71
N GLN A 180 -33.17 31.28 -33.66
CA GLN A 180 -34.44 32.01 -33.70
C GLN A 180 -34.38 33.08 -32.61
#